data_AF-A0A928Y857-F1
#
_entry.id   AF-A0A928Y857-F1
#
_cell.length_a   1.000
_cell.length_b   1.000
_cell.length_c   1.000
_cell.angle_alpha   90.00
_cell.angle_beta   90.00
_cell.angle_gamma   90.00
#
_symmetry.space_group_name_H-M   'P 1'
#
loop_
_entity.id
_entity.type
_entity.pdbx_description
1 polymer ?
#
loop_
_entity_poly.entity_id
_entity_poly.type
_entity_poly.pdbx_seq_one_letter_code
_entity_poly.pdbx_strand_id
1 'polypeptide(L)'
;MAGYEIPPRATPADDAGYFEKITQAVFQAGFSWQVIRQKWPGFQKAFESFDVDRVAAFTDEDVERLVEDKGIVRNGRKIVATIQNARICQNLIAEHGSLHAYLRSMDGQPYPQREKALGKRFKFMGPMGAYFFYWSVGEDVPAYHEWRASQEK
;
A
#
# COMPACT_ATOMS: atom_id res chain seq x y z
N MET A 1 18.74 14.98 -5.69
CA MET A 1 17.99 13.77 -5.30
C MET A 1 16.89 14.22 -4.35
N ALA A 2 15.62 14.29 -4.78
CA ALA A 2 14.53 14.73 -3.91
C ALA A 2 14.52 13.85 -2.65
N GLY A 3 14.55 14.47 -1.47
CA GLY A 3 14.63 13.79 -0.18
C GLY A 3 13.48 12.79 -0.02
N TYR A 4 13.76 11.52 -0.25
CA TYR A 4 12.80 10.45 -0.09
C TYR A 4 12.79 10.07 1.38
N GLU A 5 11.76 10.51 2.10
CA GLU A 5 11.65 10.26 3.52
C GLU A 5 11.21 8.82 3.76
N ILE A 6 11.98 8.11 4.57
CA ILE A 6 11.68 6.74 4.96
C ILE A 6 10.55 6.81 6.00
N PRO A 7 9.38 6.19 5.74
CA PRO A 7 8.27 6.22 6.69
C PRO A 7 8.65 5.50 8.01
N PRO A 8 8.05 5.91 9.14
CA PRO A 8 8.27 5.21 10.41
C PRO A 8 7.77 3.77 10.31
N ARG A 9 8.47 2.86 10.99
CA ARG A 9 8.07 1.45 11.09
C ARG A 9 7.04 1.30 12.21
N ALA A 10 5.89 0.74 11.90
CA ALA A 10 4.85 0.44 12.87
C ALA A 10 4.04 -0.77 12.39
N THR A 11 3.89 -1.78 13.24
CA THR A 11 3.00 -2.90 12.97
C THR A 11 1.55 -2.43 13.14
N PRO A 12 0.72 -2.43 12.08
CA PRO A 12 -0.70 -2.10 12.20
C PRO A 12 -1.43 -3.05 13.15
N ALA A 13 -2.45 -2.54 13.83
CA ALA A 13 -3.23 -3.33 14.79
C ALA A 13 -4.29 -4.24 14.11
N ASP A 14 -4.71 -3.89 12.90
CA ASP A 14 -5.79 -4.54 12.16
C ASP A 14 -5.56 -4.49 10.64
N ASP A 15 -6.44 -5.17 9.90
CA ASP A 15 -6.36 -5.27 8.43
C ASP A 15 -6.60 -3.93 7.74
N ALA A 16 -7.41 -3.03 8.32
CA ALA A 16 -7.61 -1.69 7.80
C ALA A 16 -6.29 -0.90 7.82
N GLY A 17 -5.52 -0.99 8.90
CA GLY A 17 -4.20 -0.38 8.99
C GLY A 17 -3.18 -0.98 8.01
N TYR A 18 -3.22 -2.29 7.77
CA TYR A 18 -2.39 -2.91 6.71
C TYR A 18 -2.78 -2.41 5.30
N PHE A 19 -4.07 -2.33 5.01
CA PHE A 19 -4.57 -1.81 3.74
C PHE A 19 -4.26 -0.32 3.55
N GLU A 20 -4.31 0.47 4.62
CA GLU A 20 -3.84 1.85 4.66
C GLU A 20 -2.37 1.95 4.21
N LYS A 21 -1.48 1.09 4.74
CA LYS A 21 -0.05 1.05 4.35
C LYS A 21 0.16 0.64 2.89
N ILE A 22 -0.62 -0.32 2.39
CA ILE A 22 -0.61 -0.68 0.96
C ILE A 22 -0.95 0.54 0.11
N THR A 23 -1.99 1.29 0.50
CA THR A 23 -2.42 2.48 -0.23
C THR A 23 -1.38 3.61 -0.14
N GLN A 24 -0.72 3.80 1.01
CA GLN A 24 0.41 4.73 1.16
C GLN A 24 1.51 4.42 0.14
N ALA A 25 1.93 3.16 0.06
CA ALA A 25 2.97 2.73 -0.87
C ALA A 25 2.58 2.97 -2.34
N VAL A 26 1.32 2.70 -2.72
CA VAL A 26 0.78 2.96 -4.06
C VAL A 26 0.85 4.45 -4.41
N PHE A 27 0.46 5.33 -3.50
CA PHE A 27 0.42 6.78 -3.76
C PHE A 27 1.77 7.48 -3.59
N GLN A 28 2.68 6.96 -2.77
CA GLN A 28 4.02 7.52 -2.60
C GLN A 28 4.89 7.40 -3.87
N ALA A 29 4.61 6.42 -4.74
CA ALA A 29 5.30 6.28 -6.02
C ALA A 29 4.95 7.42 -6.98
N GLY A 30 5.86 8.38 -7.19
CA GLY A 30 5.69 9.46 -8.16
C GLY A 30 5.00 10.72 -7.64
N PHE A 31 4.86 10.87 -6.33
CA PHE A 31 4.39 12.11 -5.69
C PHE A 31 5.33 12.51 -4.54
N SER A 32 5.38 13.80 -4.23
CA SER A 32 6.08 14.27 -3.03
C SER A 32 5.43 13.69 -1.79
N TRP A 33 6.22 13.07 -0.91
CA TRP A 33 5.71 12.47 0.32
C TRP A 33 5.05 13.51 1.25
N GLN A 34 5.55 14.74 1.27
CA GLN A 34 4.92 15.84 1.99
C GLN A 34 3.48 16.09 1.51
N VAL A 35 3.25 16.03 0.19
CA VAL A 35 1.91 16.20 -0.40
C VAL A 35 1.00 15.03 -0.02
N ILE A 36 1.51 13.80 -0.07
CA ILE A 36 0.73 12.62 0.33
C ILE A 36 0.32 12.70 1.79
N ARG A 37 1.24 13.04 2.70
CA ARG A 37 0.93 13.22 4.13
C ARG A 37 -0.10 14.31 4.38
N GLN A 38 0.06 15.47 3.74
CA GLN A 38 -0.87 16.59 3.91
C GLN A 38 -2.30 16.21 3.50
N LYS A 39 -2.44 15.36 2.48
CA LYS A 39 -3.74 14.89 1.97
C LYS A 39 -4.26 13.64 2.69
N TRP A 40 -3.46 13.01 3.55
CA TRP A 40 -3.79 11.72 4.15
C TRP A 40 -5.11 11.72 4.96
N PRO A 41 -5.45 12.76 5.73
CA PRO A 41 -6.78 12.83 6.37
C PRO A 41 -7.93 12.81 5.36
N GLY A 42 -7.72 13.39 4.17
CA GLY A 42 -8.66 13.29 3.05
C GLY A 42 -8.80 11.86 2.55
N PHE A 43 -7.69 11.13 2.42
CA PHE A 43 -7.71 9.71 2.02
C PHE A 43 -8.45 8.83 3.04
N GLN A 44 -8.18 9.02 4.34
CA GLN A 44 -8.88 8.30 5.40
C GLN A 44 -10.39 8.49 5.30
N LYS A 45 -10.87 9.72 5.06
CA LYS A 45 -12.31 9.95 4.87
C LYS A 45 -12.82 9.35 3.55
N ALA A 46 -12.11 9.57 2.46
CA ALA A 46 -12.53 9.21 1.10
C ALA A 46 -12.64 7.70 0.89
N PHE A 47 -11.77 6.92 1.54
CA PHE A 47 -11.70 5.46 1.49
C PHE A 47 -12.23 4.81 2.78
N GLU A 48 -13.20 5.45 3.46
CA GLU A 48 -13.91 4.88 4.61
C GLU A 48 -13.00 4.27 5.71
N SER A 49 -11.99 5.03 6.11
CA SER A 49 -10.96 4.63 7.08
C SER A 49 -10.23 3.33 6.71
N PHE A 50 -10.18 3.02 5.40
CA PHE A 50 -9.57 1.82 4.85
C PHE A 50 -10.21 0.52 5.34
N ASP A 51 -11.50 0.54 5.67
CA ASP A 51 -12.26 -0.69 5.83
C ASP A 51 -12.24 -1.47 4.50
N VAL A 52 -11.66 -2.68 4.56
CA VAL A 52 -11.36 -3.47 3.37
C VAL A 52 -12.63 -3.85 2.61
N ASP A 53 -13.68 -4.26 3.32
CA ASP A 53 -14.93 -4.72 2.71
C ASP A 53 -15.70 -3.56 2.08
N ARG A 54 -15.77 -2.41 2.76
CA ARG A 54 -16.42 -1.19 2.24
C ARG A 54 -15.73 -0.70 0.97
N VAL A 55 -14.40 -0.59 0.99
CA VAL A 55 -13.66 -0.12 -0.19
C VAL A 55 -13.69 -1.15 -1.31
N ALA A 56 -13.68 -2.45 -1.02
CA ALA A 56 -13.82 -3.51 -2.03
C ALA A 56 -15.16 -3.42 -2.77
N ALA A 57 -16.21 -2.97 -2.08
CA ALA A 57 -17.56 -2.78 -2.61
C ALA A 57 -17.76 -1.49 -3.42
N PHE A 58 -16.77 -0.58 -3.45
CA PHE A 58 -16.87 0.65 -4.24
C PHE A 58 -17.13 0.36 -5.72
N THR A 59 -17.98 1.22 -6.30
CA THR A 59 -18.50 1.14 -7.65
C THR A 59 -17.86 2.18 -8.57
N ASP A 60 -18.28 2.23 -9.84
CA ASP A 60 -17.83 3.27 -10.77
C ASP A 60 -18.30 4.67 -10.32
N GLU A 61 -19.46 4.79 -9.68
CA GLU A 61 -19.95 6.06 -9.09
C GLU A 61 -19.02 6.55 -7.97
N ASP A 62 -18.47 5.63 -7.17
CA ASP A 62 -17.46 5.97 -6.16
C ASP A 62 -16.16 6.44 -6.79
N VAL A 63 -15.74 5.81 -7.90
CA VAL A 63 -14.57 6.27 -8.66
C VAL A 63 -14.79 7.69 -9.16
N GLU A 64 -15.94 7.98 -9.77
CA GLU A 64 -16.31 9.32 -10.25
C GLU A 64 -16.31 10.36 -9.12
N ARG A 65 -16.88 10.02 -7.96
CA ARG A 65 -16.84 10.85 -6.76
C ARG A 65 -15.40 11.12 -6.30
N LEU A 66 -14.55 10.08 -6.27
CA LEU A 66 -13.18 10.17 -5.77
C LEU A 66 -12.26 10.96 -6.71
N VAL A 67 -12.45 10.87 -8.03
CA VAL A 67 -11.63 11.65 -8.97
C VAL A 67 -11.91 13.15 -8.90
N GLU A 68 -13.05 13.56 -8.35
CA GLU A 68 -13.39 14.97 -8.10
C GLU A 68 -12.98 15.46 -6.69
N ASP A 69 -12.67 14.55 -5.76
CA ASP A 69 -12.36 14.88 -4.38
C ASP A 69 -11.00 15.61 -4.24
N LYS A 70 -11.06 16.90 -3.92
CA LYS A 70 -9.89 17.77 -3.70
C LYS A 70 -9.13 17.43 -2.41
N GLY A 71 -9.71 16.66 -1.51
CA GLY A 71 -9.07 16.14 -0.31
C GLY A 71 -7.94 15.15 -0.61
N ILE A 72 -8.03 14.43 -1.73
CA ILE A 72 -7.05 13.39 -2.11
C ILE A 72 -6.19 13.79 -3.31
N VAL A 73 -5.29 12.90 -3.71
CA VAL A 73 -4.61 12.98 -5.01
C VAL A 73 -5.50 12.33 -6.07
N ARG A 74 -6.01 13.15 -6.98
CA ARG A 74 -6.98 12.78 -8.03
C ARG A 74 -6.33 12.02 -9.19
N ASN A 75 -5.73 10.88 -8.89
CA ASN A 75 -5.16 9.97 -9.89
C ASN A 75 -6.11 8.77 -10.09
N GLY A 76 -6.96 8.83 -11.11
CA GLY A 76 -7.99 7.81 -11.37
C GLY A 76 -7.43 6.38 -11.47
N ARG A 77 -6.27 6.20 -12.11
CA ARG A 77 -5.63 4.87 -12.21
C ARG A 77 -5.26 4.29 -10.85
N LYS A 78 -4.74 5.12 -9.95
CA LYS A 78 -4.39 4.69 -8.58
C LYS A 78 -5.61 4.52 -7.68
N ILE A 79 -6.66 5.32 -7.88
CA ILE A 79 -7.94 5.15 -7.19
C ILE A 79 -8.54 3.79 -7.54
N VAL A 80 -8.69 3.49 -8.83
CA VAL A 80 -9.17 2.18 -9.31
C VAL A 80 -8.29 1.04 -8.80
N ALA A 81 -6.97 1.21 -8.83
CA ALA A 81 -6.04 0.22 -8.28
C ALA A 81 -6.22 0.00 -6.78
N THR A 82 -6.55 1.04 -6.01
CA THR A 82 -6.80 0.94 -4.57
C THR A 82 -8.05 0.10 -4.28
N ILE A 83 -9.12 0.31 -5.03
CA ILE A 83 -10.34 -0.52 -4.96
C ILE A 83 -10.04 -1.98 -5.34
N GLN A 84 -9.27 -2.21 -6.40
CA GLN A 84 -8.83 -3.56 -6.78
C GLN A 84 -7.95 -4.20 -5.69
N ASN A 85 -7.07 -3.43 -5.06
CA ASN A 85 -6.25 -3.90 -3.95
C ASN A 85 -7.07 -4.23 -2.71
N ALA A 86 -8.17 -3.51 -2.43
CA ALA A 86 -9.10 -3.86 -1.36
C ALA A 86 -9.72 -5.24 -1.61
N ARG A 87 -10.16 -5.53 -2.84
CA ARG A 87 -10.68 -6.86 -3.23
C ARG A 87 -9.62 -7.97 -3.09
N ILE A 88 -8.36 -7.65 -3.41
CA ILE A 88 -7.24 -8.57 -3.18
C ILE A 88 -7.04 -8.81 -1.68
N CYS A 89 -7.07 -7.76 -0.85
CA CYS A 89 -6.98 -7.88 0.60
C CYS A 89 -8.12 -8.75 1.16
N GLN A 90 -9.35 -8.54 0.71
CA GLN A 90 -10.52 -9.32 1.11
C GLN A 90 -10.31 -10.83 0.85
N ASN A 91 -9.80 -11.19 -0.33
CA ASN A 91 -9.47 -12.58 -0.64
C ASN A 91 -8.37 -13.14 0.26
N LEU A 92 -7.29 -12.37 0.51
CA LEU A 92 -6.21 -12.81 1.40
C LEU A 92 -6.68 -12.99 2.85
N ILE A 93 -7.58 -12.11 3.33
CA ILE A 93 -8.20 -12.24 4.65
C ILE A 93 -9.06 -13.49 4.71
N ALA A 94 -9.83 -13.79 3.66
CA ALA A 94 -10.62 -15.03 3.60
C ALA A 94 -9.74 -16.30 3.57
N GLU A 95 -8.60 -16.26 2.88
CA GLU A 95 -7.66 -17.38 2.75
C GLU A 95 -6.80 -17.61 4.02
N HIS A 96 -6.34 -16.53 4.66
CA HIS A 96 -5.35 -16.59 5.74
C HIS A 96 -5.88 -16.17 7.11
N GLY A 97 -7.10 -15.63 7.18
CA GLY A 97 -7.73 -15.08 8.38
C GLY A 97 -7.41 -13.61 8.65
N SER A 98 -6.28 -13.08 8.16
CA SER A 98 -5.92 -11.65 8.21
C SER A 98 -4.77 -11.33 7.27
N LEU A 99 -4.55 -10.05 6.98
CA LEU A 99 -3.36 -9.58 6.26
C LEU A 99 -2.08 -9.81 7.08
N HIS A 100 -2.16 -9.71 8.40
CA HIS A 100 -1.02 -10.07 9.27
C HIS A 100 -0.65 -11.55 9.10
N ALA A 101 -1.63 -12.45 9.15
CA ALA A 101 -1.41 -13.88 8.96
C ALA A 101 -0.89 -14.21 7.55
N TYR A 102 -1.36 -13.49 6.53
CA TYR A 102 -0.80 -13.57 5.18
C TYR A 102 0.69 -13.21 5.15
N LEU A 103 1.11 -12.13 5.80
CA LEU A 103 2.54 -11.78 5.89
C LEU A 103 3.35 -12.86 6.61
N ARG A 104 2.83 -13.38 7.72
CA ARG A 104 3.46 -14.48 8.47
C ARG A 104 3.60 -15.76 7.64
N SER A 105 2.67 -16.02 6.71
CA SER A 105 2.78 -17.18 5.79
C SER A 105 4.00 -17.12 4.86
N MET A 106 4.60 -15.94 4.71
CA MET A 106 5.83 -15.73 3.93
C MET A 106 7.09 -15.70 4.78
N ASP A 107 6.99 -15.86 6.10
CA ASP A 107 8.17 -15.87 6.98
C ASP A 107 9.15 -16.99 6.57
N GLY A 108 10.45 -16.71 6.71
CA GLY A 108 11.52 -17.60 6.26
C GLY A 108 11.83 -17.53 4.75
N GLN A 109 11.01 -16.87 3.94
CA GLN A 109 11.34 -16.63 2.53
C GLN A 109 12.35 -15.47 2.37
N PRO A 110 13.33 -15.58 1.46
CA PRO A 110 14.24 -14.48 1.15
C PRO A 110 13.49 -13.22 0.70
N TYR A 111 13.97 -12.04 1.12
CA TYR A 111 13.34 -10.75 0.78
C TYR A 111 13.01 -10.58 -0.72
N PRO A 112 13.91 -10.89 -1.68
CA PRO A 112 13.59 -10.72 -3.10
C PRO A 112 12.39 -11.56 -3.58
N GLN A 113 12.13 -12.71 -2.94
CA GLN A 113 10.96 -13.53 -3.26
C GLN A 113 9.68 -12.89 -2.73
N ARG A 114 9.71 -12.41 -1.47
CA ARG A 114 8.60 -11.70 -0.82
C ARG A 114 8.24 -10.40 -1.54
N GLU A 115 9.24 -9.64 -1.98
CA GLU A 115 9.08 -8.42 -2.78
C GLU A 115 8.38 -8.72 -4.11
N LYS A 116 8.88 -9.72 -4.84
CA LYS A 116 8.30 -10.14 -6.13
C LYS A 116 6.88 -10.67 -5.97
N ALA A 117 6.61 -11.44 -4.91
CA ALA A 117 5.28 -11.96 -4.62
C ALA A 117 4.28 -10.82 -4.39
N LEU A 118 4.64 -9.84 -3.56
CA LEU A 118 3.81 -8.67 -3.27
C LEU A 118 3.55 -7.84 -4.53
N GLY A 119 4.59 -7.58 -5.33
CA GLY A 119 4.46 -6.76 -6.54
C GLY A 119 3.69 -7.42 -7.68
N LYS A 120 3.64 -8.75 -7.73
CA LYS A 120 2.74 -9.49 -8.62
C LYS A 120 1.29 -9.47 -8.14
N ARG A 121 1.09 -9.44 -6.83
CA ARG A 121 -0.23 -9.55 -6.20
C ARG A 121 -0.99 -8.22 -6.29
N PHE A 122 -0.37 -7.14 -5.81
CA PHE A 122 -1.02 -5.84 -5.69
C PHE A 122 -0.78 -4.94 -6.90
N LYS A 123 -1.82 -4.19 -7.28
CA LYS A 123 -1.77 -3.21 -8.36
C LYS A 123 -0.97 -1.99 -7.91
N PHE A 124 -0.15 -1.47 -8.83
CA PHE A 124 0.75 -0.34 -8.58
C PHE A 124 1.76 -0.57 -7.44
N MET A 125 2.05 -1.83 -7.12
CA MET A 125 3.03 -2.22 -6.12
C MET A 125 4.35 -2.64 -6.81
N GLY A 126 5.06 -1.68 -7.40
CA GLY A 126 6.41 -1.97 -7.93
C GLY A 126 7.40 -2.30 -6.81
N PRO A 127 8.66 -2.67 -7.14
CA PRO A 127 9.69 -2.97 -6.14
C PRO A 127 9.79 -1.89 -5.06
N MET A 128 9.76 -0.62 -5.48
CA MET A 128 9.76 0.53 -4.59
C MET A 128 8.61 0.54 -3.58
N GLY A 129 7.38 0.33 -4.07
CA GLY A 129 6.20 0.28 -3.20
C GLY A 129 6.25 -0.93 -2.25
N ALA A 130 6.70 -2.08 -2.75
CA ALA A 130 6.81 -3.29 -1.95
C ALA A 130 7.81 -3.14 -0.80
N TYR A 131 8.99 -2.58 -1.09
CA TYR A 131 9.99 -2.26 -0.06
C TYR A 131 9.39 -1.34 1.01
N PHE A 132 8.73 -0.24 0.62
CA PHE A 132 8.19 0.70 1.59
C PHE A 132 7.04 0.14 2.39
N PHE A 133 6.19 -0.69 1.79
CA PHE A 133 5.16 -1.40 2.53
C PHE A 133 5.80 -2.28 3.61
N TYR A 134 6.71 -3.19 3.24
CA TYR A 134 7.37 -4.08 4.19
C TYR A 134 8.12 -3.31 5.28
N TRP A 135 8.89 -2.28 4.89
CA TRP A 135 9.53 -1.39 5.85
C TRP A 135 8.52 -0.79 6.82
N SER A 136 7.44 -0.19 6.31
CA SER A 136 6.45 0.54 7.11
C SER A 136 5.72 -0.34 8.10
N VAL A 137 5.46 -1.61 7.75
CA VAL A 137 4.75 -2.56 8.63
C VAL A 137 5.67 -3.31 9.59
N GLY A 138 6.97 -2.97 9.61
CA GLY A 138 7.94 -3.56 10.53
C GLY A 138 8.55 -4.89 10.06
N GLU A 139 8.35 -5.26 8.81
CA GLU A 139 8.88 -6.51 8.24
C GLU A 139 10.38 -6.42 7.99
N ASP A 140 11.08 -7.54 8.14
CA ASP A 140 12.52 -7.59 7.89
C ASP A 140 12.82 -7.34 6.41
N VAL A 141 13.66 -6.34 6.13
CA VAL A 141 14.05 -5.91 4.79
C VAL A 141 15.52 -5.48 4.80
N PRO A 142 16.24 -5.57 3.66
CA PRO A 142 17.62 -5.09 3.58
C PRO A 142 17.72 -3.60 3.88
N ALA A 143 18.93 -3.12 4.20
CA ALA A 143 19.13 -1.69 4.39
C ALA A 143 18.79 -0.94 3.10
N TYR A 144 18.16 0.24 3.22
CA TYR A 144 17.64 0.99 2.08
C TYR A 144 18.70 1.23 0.99
N HIS A 145 19.93 1.59 1.38
CA HIS A 145 21.02 1.85 0.43
C HIS A 145 21.48 0.59 -0.32
N GLU A 146 21.54 -0.56 0.36
CA GLU A 146 21.90 -1.84 -0.24
C GLU A 146 20.83 -2.31 -1.22
N TRP A 147 19.56 -2.25 -0.78
CA TRP A 147 18.44 -2.59 -1.65
C TRP A 147 18.36 -1.65 -2.85
N ARG A 148 18.50 -0.32 -2.66
CA ARG A 148 18.52 0.63 -3.78
C ARG A 148 19.61 0.31 -4.81
N ALA A 149 20.83 0.01 -4.35
CA ALA A 149 21.92 -0.38 -5.23
C ALA A 149 21.63 -1.69 -6.00
N SER A 150 20.82 -2.59 -5.45
CA SER A 150 20.39 -3.83 -6.13
C SER A 150 19.36 -3.59 -7.24
N GLN A 151 18.64 -2.46 -7.22
CA GLN A 151 17.61 -2.12 -8.22
C GLN A 151 18.18 -1.38 -9.44
N GLU A 152 19.41 -0.86 -9.34
CA GLU A 152 20.09 -0.11 -10.40
C GLU A 152 20.98 -0.98 -11.30
N LYS A 153 21.03 -2.29 -11.01
CA LYS A 153 21.74 -3.32 -11.79
C LYS A 153 20.77 -4.08 -12.70
#